data_AF-A0A4S8MTJ8-F1
#
_entry.id   AF-A0A4S8MTJ8-F1
#
_cell.length_a   1.000
_cell.length_b   1.000
_cell.length_c   1.000
_cell.angle_alpha   90.00
_cell.angle_beta   90.00
_cell.angle_gamma   90.00
#
_symmetry.space_group_name_H-M   'P 1'
#
loop_
_entity.id
_entity.type
_entity.pdbx_description
1 polymer ?
#
loop_
_entity_poly.entity_id
_entity_poly.type
_entity_poly.pdbx_seq_one_letter_code
_entity_poly.pdbx_strand_id
1 'polypeptide(L)'
;WAERSCVAGATCDGVNNVWVVAQCNNDAIPGQVRLPNMSTNMYASMTGGCTSSEGCTITQQNYIDFLYGSLSAINTNVWPNSVDQVINWWDAITSWTQTGDSIPYANFNDWLHFVFDANSNGR
;
A
#
# COMPACT_ATOMS: atom_id res chain seq x y z
N TRP A 1 4.40 6.51 -6.41
CA TRP A 1 4.22 5.94 -5.06
C TRP A 1 5.36 6.31 -4.11
N ALA A 2 5.54 7.61 -3.82
CA ALA A 2 6.62 8.09 -2.95
C ALA A 2 6.11 8.67 -1.62
N GLU A 3 4.81 8.93 -1.52
CA GLU A 3 4.19 9.52 -0.34
C GLU A 3 3.59 8.43 0.56
N ARG A 4 3.92 8.50 1.85
CA ARG A 4 3.47 7.51 2.85
C ARG A 4 1.95 7.43 2.94
N SER A 5 1.28 8.59 2.91
CA SER A 5 -0.18 8.68 2.94
C SER A 5 -0.84 8.06 1.70
N CYS A 6 -0.24 8.22 0.51
CA CYS A 6 -0.75 7.61 -0.71
C CYS A 6 -0.65 6.08 -0.68
N VAL A 7 0.47 5.53 -0.18
CA VAL A 7 0.62 4.07 -0.06
C VAL A 7 -0.33 3.51 1.00
N ALA A 8 -0.42 4.16 2.17
CA ALA A 8 -1.37 3.77 3.23
C ALA A 8 -2.84 3.83 2.77
N GLY A 9 -3.22 4.89 2.04
CA GLY A 9 -4.56 5.02 1.48
C GLY A 9 -4.85 3.97 0.42
N ALA A 10 -3.86 3.65 -0.43
CA ALA A 10 -4.03 2.66 -1.48
C ALA A 10 -4.29 1.26 -0.91
N THR A 11 -3.62 0.92 0.20
CA THR A 11 -3.77 -0.40 0.83
C THR A 11 -5.08 -0.56 1.63
N CYS A 12 -5.71 0.52 2.09
CA CYS A 12 -6.96 0.45 2.85
C CYS A 12 -8.23 0.81 2.07
N ASP A 13 -8.16 1.74 1.11
CA ASP A 13 -9.30 2.24 0.34
C ASP A 13 -9.25 1.83 -1.14
N GLY A 14 -8.10 1.36 -1.63
CA GLY A 14 -7.92 0.90 -3.00
C GLY A 14 -7.00 1.81 -3.82
N VAL A 15 -6.21 1.19 -4.70
CA VAL A 15 -5.23 1.89 -5.53
C VAL A 15 -5.92 2.82 -6.53
N ASN A 16 -7.04 2.40 -7.11
CA ASN A 16 -7.78 3.21 -8.07
C ASN A 16 -8.41 4.43 -7.39
N ASN A 17 -8.95 4.30 -6.16
CA ASN A 17 -9.51 5.43 -5.43
C ASN A 17 -8.47 6.52 -5.16
N VAL A 18 -7.28 6.13 -4.70
CA VAL A 18 -6.16 7.09 -4.50
C VAL A 18 -5.73 7.72 -5.82
N TRP A 19 -5.61 6.94 -6.90
CA TRP A 19 -5.23 7.46 -8.20
C TRP A 19 -6.27 8.45 -8.76
N VAL A 20 -7.56 8.11 -8.72
CA VAL A 20 -8.66 8.99 -9.18
C VAL A 20 -8.65 10.30 -8.39
N VAL A 21 -8.55 10.25 -7.06
CA VAL A 21 -8.50 11.47 -6.23
C VAL A 21 -7.29 12.32 -6.58
N ALA A 22 -6.11 11.71 -6.77
CA ALA A 22 -4.92 12.43 -7.17
C ALA A 22 -5.11 13.09 -8.55
N GLN A 23 -5.64 12.36 -9.53
CA GLN A 23 -5.87 12.87 -10.88
C GLN A 23 -6.93 13.98 -10.93
N CYS A 24 -7.97 13.89 -10.10
CA CYS A 24 -8.98 14.96 -9.96
C CYS A 24 -8.36 16.27 -9.45
N ASN A 25 -7.28 16.21 -8.68
CA ASN A 25 -6.56 17.39 -8.20
C ASN A 25 -5.44 17.85 -9.15
N ASN A 26 -4.95 16.96 -10.00
CA ASN A 26 -3.88 17.25 -10.95
C ASN A 26 -3.98 16.34 -12.20
N ASP A 27 -4.44 16.90 -13.31
CA ASP A 27 -4.65 16.19 -14.57
C ASP A 27 -3.35 15.76 -15.27
N ALA A 28 -2.20 16.31 -14.87
CA ALA A 28 -0.88 15.88 -15.34
C ALA A 28 -0.47 14.51 -14.79
N ILE A 29 -1.18 13.97 -13.78
CA ILE A 29 -0.93 12.63 -13.26
C ILE A 29 -1.29 11.59 -14.32
N PRO A 30 -0.32 10.76 -14.75
CA PRO A 30 -0.58 9.77 -15.79
C PRO A 30 -1.51 8.66 -15.27
N GLY A 31 -2.00 7.81 -16.18
CA GLY A 31 -2.77 6.63 -15.80
C GLY A 31 -1.98 5.73 -14.83
N GLN A 32 -2.70 5.01 -13.95
CA GLN A 32 -2.16 4.20 -12.85
C GLN A 32 -0.92 3.36 -13.24
N VAL A 33 -0.99 2.62 -14.36
CA VAL A 33 0.11 1.76 -14.86
C VAL A 33 1.38 2.53 -15.22
N ARG A 34 1.26 3.82 -15.53
CA ARG A 34 2.38 4.71 -15.91
C ARG A 34 2.88 5.58 -14.76
N LEU A 35 2.35 5.39 -13.54
CA LEU A 35 2.88 6.09 -12.37
C LEU A 35 4.33 5.69 -12.12
N PRO A 36 5.14 6.58 -11.49
CA PRO A 36 6.47 6.21 -11.06
C PRO A 36 6.43 5.06 -10.04
N ASN A 37 7.35 4.12 -10.21
CA ASN A 37 7.62 3.05 -9.26
C ASN A 37 7.75 3.58 -7.82
N MET A 38 7.45 2.71 -6.87
CA MET A 38 7.60 3.01 -5.47
C MET A 38 9.05 3.33 -5.13
N SER A 39 9.27 4.37 -4.32
CA SER A 39 10.64 4.70 -3.91
C SER A 39 11.19 3.61 -2.99
N THR A 40 12.50 3.33 -3.09
CA THR A 40 13.18 2.36 -2.22
C THR A 40 13.09 2.75 -0.74
N ASN A 41 13.13 4.06 -0.44
CA ASN A 41 12.94 4.57 0.93
C ASN A 41 11.53 4.28 1.46
N MET A 42 10.51 4.40 0.60
CA MET A 42 9.15 4.03 0.98
C MET A 42 9.04 2.54 1.24
N TYR A 43 9.65 1.71 0.39
CA TYR A 43 9.68 0.27 0.61
C TYR A 43 10.40 -0.10 1.91
N ALA A 44 11.58 0.48 2.18
CA ALA A 44 12.31 0.28 3.42
C ALA A 44 11.47 0.66 4.65
N SER A 45 10.62 1.69 4.55
CA SER A 45 9.70 2.06 5.64
C SER A 45 8.63 0.99 5.90
N MET A 46 8.27 0.20 4.90
CA MET A 46 7.30 -0.90 4.99
C MET A 46 7.93 -2.23 5.41
N THR A 47 9.24 -2.36 5.39
CA THR A 47 9.96 -3.59 5.81
C THR A 47 10.53 -3.46 7.23
N GLY A 48 10.01 -2.52 8.02
CA GLY A 48 10.53 -2.24 9.37
C GLY A 48 11.94 -1.63 9.39
N GLY A 49 12.33 -0.96 8.31
CA GLY A 49 13.66 -0.36 8.18
C GLY A 49 14.76 -1.33 7.74
N CYS A 50 14.39 -2.51 7.22
CA CYS A 50 15.35 -3.46 6.67
C CYS A 50 16.11 -2.85 5.48
N THR A 51 17.44 -2.77 5.57
CA THR A 51 18.33 -2.20 4.54
C THR A 51 19.22 -3.24 3.85
N SER A 52 19.09 -4.53 4.16
CA SER A 52 19.88 -5.58 3.50
C SER A 52 19.34 -5.83 2.09
N SER A 53 20.21 -5.67 1.10
CA SER A 53 19.87 -5.61 -0.33
C SER A 53 19.30 -6.89 -0.96
N GLU A 54 19.22 -8.02 -0.23
CA GLU A 54 18.89 -9.33 -0.81
C GLU A 54 17.65 -10.02 -0.22
N GLY A 55 16.89 -9.42 0.70
CA GLY A 55 15.80 -10.18 1.35
C GLY A 55 14.74 -9.42 2.11
N CYS A 56 14.70 -8.09 2.07
CA CYS A 56 13.66 -7.37 2.78
C CYS A 56 12.30 -7.59 2.10
N THR A 57 11.41 -8.33 2.75
CA THR A 57 10.01 -8.50 2.37
C THR A 57 9.11 -7.82 3.39
N ILE A 58 7.97 -7.35 2.94
CA ILE A 58 6.93 -6.81 3.82
C ILE A 58 6.26 -8.01 4.48
N THR A 59 6.23 -8.07 5.80
CA THR A 59 5.43 -9.04 6.57
C THR A 59 4.11 -8.40 7.02
N GLN A 60 3.15 -9.23 7.45
CA GLN A 60 1.88 -8.74 8.02
C GLN A 60 2.11 -7.73 9.16
N GLN A 61 3.04 -8.02 10.08
CA GLN A 61 3.33 -7.12 11.19
C GLN A 61 3.94 -5.80 10.69
N ASN A 62 4.86 -5.85 9.71
CA ASN A 62 5.43 -4.62 9.16
C ASN A 62 4.36 -3.76 8.47
N TYR A 63 3.39 -4.39 7.80
CA TYR A 63 2.27 -3.68 7.20
C TYR A 63 1.37 -3.02 8.25
N ILE A 64 1.02 -3.73 9.32
CA ILE A 64 0.25 -3.19 10.46
C ILE A 64 0.99 -1.98 11.06
N ASP A 65 2.28 -2.13 11.37
CA ASP A 65 3.10 -1.06 11.94
C ASP A 65 3.20 0.14 10.99
N PHE A 66 3.40 -0.12 9.70
CA PHE A 66 3.43 0.91 8.67
C PHE A 66 2.13 1.70 8.65
N LEU A 67 0.97 1.03 8.65
CA LEU A 67 -0.33 1.66 8.54
C LEU A 67 -0.65 2.52 9.77
N TYR A 68 -0.55 1.94 10.98
CA TYR A 68 -0.79 2.69 12.21
C TYR A 68 0.22 3.82 12.41
N GLY A 69 1.48 3.63 12.00
CA GLY A 69 2.50 4.68 11.98
C GLY A 69 2.15 5.81 11.00
N SER A 70 1.55 5.49 9.84
CA SER A 70 1.10 6.47 8.86
C SER A 70 -0.07 7.30 9.38
N LEU A 71 -1.05 6.65 10.01
CA LEU A 71 -2.21 7.31 10.65
C LEU A 71 -1.77 8.23 11.79
N SER A 72 -0.84 7.75 12.63
CA SER A 72 -0.26 8.55 13.72
C SER A 72 0.46 9.79 13.17
N ALA A 73 1.24 9.66 12.09
CA ALA A 73 2.00 10.76 11.51
C ALA A 73 1.13 11.89 10.95
N ILE A 74 -0.10 11.58 10.49
CA ILE A 74 -1.05 12.58 10.01
C ILE A 74 -2.01 13.09 11.10
N ASN A 75 -1.83 12.64 12.35
CA ASN A 75 -2.65 13.03 13.51
C ASN A 75 -4.17 12.86 13.25
N THR A 76 -4.55 11.73 12.64
CA THR A 76 -5.96 11.42 12.36
C THR A 76 -6.72 11.04 13.64
N ASN A 77 -8.03 11.33 13.64
CA ASN A 77 -8.97 10.82 14.64
C ASN A 77 -9.77 9.61 14.13
N VAL A 78 -9.53 9.19 12.87
CA VAL A 78 -10.20 8.06 12.23
C VAL A 78 -9.21 6.90 12.16
N TRP A 79 -9.58 5.79 12.80
CA TRP A 79 -8.77 4.59 12.92
C TRP A 79 -9.54 3.38 12.38
N PRO A 80 -8.84 2.31 11.95
CA PRO A 80 -9.49 1.03 11.68
C PRO A 80 -10.28 0.56 12.90
N ASN A 81 -11.43 -0.08 12.67
CA ASN A 81 -12.30 -0.56 13.74
C ASN A 81 -11.66 -1.69 14.55
N SER A 82 -10.75 -2.46 13.93
CA SER A 82 -10.01 -3.53 14.56
C SER A 82 -8.71 -3.82 13.81
N VAL A 83 -7.80 -4.56 14.45
CA VAL A 83 -6.62 -5.11 13.78
C VAL A 83 -7.02 -6.13 12.70
N ASP A 84 -8.10 -6.89 12.90
CA ASP A 84 -8.62 -7.83 11.88
C ASP A 84 -9.00 -7.13 10.58
N GLN A 85 -9.53 -5.90 10.65
CA GLN A 85 -9.79 -5.10 9.44
C GLN A 85 -8.49 -4.80 8.68
N VAL A 86 -7.41 -4.49 9.39
CA VAL A 86 -6.09 -4.25 8.80
C VAL A 86 -5.52 -5.54 8.21
N ILE A 87 -5.69 -6.66 8.90
CA ILE A 87 -5.28 -7.98 8.40
C ILE A 87 -6.04 -8.33 7.11
N ASN A 88 -7.35 -8.06 7.03
CA ASN A 88 -8.11 -8.29 5.80
C ASN A 88 -7.58 -7.47 4.60
N TRP A 89 -7.12 -6.24 4.83
CA TRP A 89 -6.45 -5.45 3.79
C TRP A 89 -5.13 -6.06 3.36
N TRP A 90 -4.33 -6.55 4.31
CA TRP A 90 -3.10 -7.29 4.01
C TRP A 90 -3.38 -8.54 3.18
N ASP A 91 -4.38 -9.32 3.57
CA ASP A 91 -4.76 -10.58 2.92
C ASP A 91 -5.22 -10.35 1.47
N ALA A 92 -5.89 -9.22 1.19
CA ALA A 92 -6.24 -8.84 -0.17
C ALA A 92 -4.99 -8.60 -1.05
N ILE A 93 -3.94 -7.98 -0.48
CA ILE A 93 -2.69 -7.72 -1.19
C ILE A 93 -1.93 -9.02 -1.41
N THR A 94 -1.75 -9.85 -0.37
CA THR A 94 -1.03 -11.13 -0.48
C THR A 94 -1.75 -12.11 -1.41
N SER A 95 -3.09 -12.12 -1.42
CA SER A 95 -3.89 -12.90 -2.34
C SER A 95 -3.64 -12.50 -3.80
N TRP A 96 -3.52 -11.20 -4.07
CA TRP A 96 -3.20 -10.72 -5.41
C TRP A 96 -1.76 -11.02 -5.81
N THR A 97 -0.79 -10.80 -4.90
CA THR A 97 0.64 -10.96 -5.21
C THR A 97 1.08 -12.42 -5.32
N GLN A 98 0.37 -13.34 -4.67
CA GLN A 98 0.67 -14.78 -4.63
C GLN A 98 2.08 -15.11 -4.12
N THR A 99 2.58 -14.33 -3.16
CA THR A 99 3.94 -14.47 -2.60
C THR A 99 4.00 -15.23 -1.27
N GLY A 100 2.84 -15.64 -0.73
CA GLY A 100 2.74 -16.26 0.59
C GLY A 100 2.70 -15.22 1.71
N ASP A 101 3.39 -15.48 2.82
CA ASP A 101 3.29 -14.69 4.06
C ASP A 101 4.05 -13.36 4.03
N SER A 102 4.83 -13.11 2.98
CA SER A 102 5.56 -11.86 2.81
C SER A 102 5.60 -11.41 1.36
N ILE A 103 5.75 -10.11 1.13
CA ILE A 103 5.70 -9.50 -0.19
C ILE A 103 7.03 -8.81 -0.52
N PRO A 104 7.76 -9.26 -1.57
CA PRO A 104 8.92 -8.57 -2.10
C PRO A 104 8.57 -7.26 -2.82
N TYR A 105 9.58 -6.40 -3.00
CA TYR A 105 9.42 -5.10 -3.65
C TYR A 105 8.74 -5.17 -5.02
N ALA A 106 9.19 -6.09 -5.88
CA ALA A 106 8.68 -6.20 -7.24
C ALA A 106 7.17 -6.49 -7.24
N ASN A 107 6.73 -7.46 -6.43
CA ASN A 107 5.32 -7.84 -6.33
C ASN A 107 4.45 -6.74 -5.73
N PHE A 108 4.94 -6.05 -4.68
CA PHE A 108 4.19 -4.94 -4.08
C PHE A 108 4.10 -3.75 -5.04
N ASN A 109 5.18 -3.43 -5.75
CA ASN A 109 5.18 -2.39 -6.77
C ASN A 109 4.23 -2.75 -7.92
N ASP A 110 4.22 -4.00 -8.39
CA ASP A 110 3.29 -4.43 -9.44
C ASP A 110 1.84 -4.32 -8.99
N TRP A 111 1.53 -4.70 -7.75
CA TRP A 111 0.19 -4.53 -7.17
C TRP A 111 -0.26 -3.07 -7.25
N LEU A 112 0.60 -2.10 -6.89
CA LEU A 112 0.29 -0.66 -6.99
C LEU A 112 0.02 -0.16 -8.42
N HIS A 113 0.43 -0.87 -9.46
CA HIS A 113 0.23 -0.45 -10.86
C HIS A 113 -0.87 -1.23 -11.57
N PHE A 114 -1.11 -2.48 -11.16
CA PHE A 114 -1.93 -3.43 -11.92
C PHE A 114 -3.10 -4.02 -11.14
N VAL A 115 -3.24 -3.73 -9.84
CA VAL A 115 -4.49 -4.05 -9.16
C VAL A 115 -5.58 -3.16 -9.75
N PHE A 116 -6.40 -3.76 -10.62
CA PHE A 116 -7.72 -3.23 -10.93
C PHE A 116 -8.59 -3.62 -9.74
N ASP A 117 -9.26 -2.66 -9.10
CA ASP A 117 -10.09 -2.92 -7.92
C ASP A 117 -11.21 -3.93 -8.27
N ALA A 118 -10.91 -5.22 -8.12
CA ALA A 118 -11.86 -6.32 -8.26
C ALA A 118 -12.80 -6.41 -7.03
N ASN A 119 -12.64 -5.50 -6.07
CA ASN A 119 -13.44 -5.39 -4.84
C ASN A 119 -14.43 -4.21 -4.89
N SER A 120 -15.01 -3.89 -6.05
CA SER A 120 -16.19 -3.04 -6.13
C SER A 120 -17.48 -3.69 -5.57
N ASN A 121 -17.40 -4.88 -4.95
CA ASN A 121 -18.54 -5.64 -4.43
C ASN A 121 -18.42 -5.94 -2.92
N GLY A 122 -18.24 -4.92 -2.08
CA GLY A 122 -18.19 -5.14 -0.63
C GLY A 122 -18.30 -3.91 0.27
N ARG A 123 -18.95 -2.83 -0.21
CA ARG A 123 -19.53 -1.82 0.69
C ARG A 123 -20.94 -2.23 1.08
#